data_AF-A0A9X6TPC8-F1
#
_entry.id   AF-A0A9X6TPC8-F1
#
_cell.length_a   1.000
_cell.length_b   1.000
_cell.length_c   1.000
_cell.angle_alpha   90.00
_cell.angle_beta   90.00
_cell.angle_gamma   90.00
#
_symmetry.space_group_name_H-M   'P 1'
#
loop_
_entity.id
_entity.type
_entity.pdbx_description
1 polymer ?
#
loop_
_entity_poly.entity_id
_entity_poly.type
_entity_poly.pdbx_seq_one_letter_code
_entity_poly.pdbx_strand_id
1 'polypeptide(L)' 'MFGSKQDDIQDHLIKKGYDIKEFLRENGEWYYFKVQNFWSGTHTIKVKDGLFGLTIEKV' A
#
# COMPACT_ATOMS: atom_id res chain seq x y z
N MET A 1 8.63 19.11 -6.63
CA MET A 1 8.44 18.42 -5.34
C MET A 1 7.92 17.03 -5.67
N PHE A 2 8.82 16.06 -5.83
CA PHE A 2 8.42 14.66 -6.07
C PHE A 2 8.04 14.08 -4.71
N GLY A 3 6.74 14.12 -4.39
CA GLY A 3 6.21 13.22 -3.39
C GLY A 3 6.58 11.81 -3.84
N SER A 4 7.33 11.09 -3.02
CA SER A 4 7.79 9.74 -3.31
C SER A 4 6.61 8.89 -3.76
N LYS A 5 6.76 8.01 -4.77
CA LYS A 5 5.67 7.10 -5.19
C LYS A 5 5.01 6.37 -4.02
N GLN A 6 5.81 6.08 -2.99
CA GLN A 6 5.35 5.52 -1.72
C GLN A 6 4.33 6.40 -1.00
N ASP A 7 4.51 7.73 -0.98
CA ASP A 7 3.63 8.68 -0.30
C ASP A 7 2.23 8.69 -0.95
N ASP A 8 2.19 8.67 -2.29
CA ASP A 8 0.95 8.59 -3.07
C ASP A 8 0.22 7.25 -2.82
N ILE A 9 0.98 6.15 -2.74
CA ILE A 9 0.45 4.83 -2.34
C ILE A 9 -0.12 4.87 -0.93
N GLN A 10 0.60 5.48 0.01
CA GLN A 10 0.17 5.55 1.40
C GLN A 10 -1.11 6.37 1.53
N ASP A 11 -1.20 7.54 0.88
CA ASP A 11 -2.39 8.38 0.89
C ASP A 11 -3.60 7.65 0.29
N HIS A 12 -3.39 6.90 -0.80
CA HIS A 12 -4.44 6.10 -1.44
C HIS A 12 -4.95 4.96 -0.54
N LEU A 13 -4.03 4.30 0.19
CA LEU A 13 -4.38 3.26 1.16
C LEU A 13 -5.16 3.83 2.34
N ILE A 14 -4.74 4.97 2.87
CA ILE A 14 -5.43 5.67 3.97
C ILE A 14 -6.84 6.10 3.53
N LYS A 15 -7.00 6.63 2.30
CA LYS A 15 -8.32 6.97 1.72
C LYS A 15 -9.25 5.76 1.56
N LYS A 16 -8.70 4.56 1.33
CA LYS A 16 -9.47 3.31 1.33
C LYS A 16 -9.80 2.78 2.73
N GLY A 17 -9.31 3.43 3.78
CA GLY A 17 -9.51 3.01 5.18
C GLY A 17 -8.51 1.97 5.66
N TYR A 18 -7.37 1.81 4.98
CA TYR A 18 -6.26 1.01 5.48
C TYR A 18 -5.36 1.84 6.39
N ASP A 19 -5.14 1.36 7.60
CA ASP A 19 -4.15 1.91 8.52
C ASP A 19 -2.80 1.26 8.25
N ILE A 20 -1.82 2.03 7.78
CA ILE A 20 -0.52 1.50 7.38
C ILE A 20 0.34 1.35 8.63
N LYS A 21 0.58 0.11 9.05
CA LYS A 21 1.39 -0.17 10.24
C LYS A 21 2.87 -0.15 9.94
N GLU A 22 3.25 -0.82 8.86
CA GLU A 22 4.66 -1.06 8.58
C GLU A 22 4.89 -1.26 7.09
N PHE A 23 5.99 -0.70 6.59
CA PHE A 23 6.49 -1.02 5.28
C PHE A 23 7.43 -2.23 5.40
N LEU A 24 7.11 -3.32 4.70
CA LEU A 24 7.86 -4.57 4.81
C LEU A 24 9.06 -4.58 3.88
N ARG A 25 8.83 -4.36 2.58
CA ARG A 25 9.87 -4.38 1.56
C ARG A 25 9.37 -3.83 0.22
N GLU A 26 10.30 -3.32 -0.58
CA GLU A 26 10.12 -3.09 -2.02
C GLU A 26 10.72 -4.28 -2.77
N ASN A 27 10.00 -4.80 -3.76
CA ASN A 27 10.49 -5.83 -4.67
C ASN A 27 10.32 -5.31 -6.11
N GLY A 28 11.22 -4.41 -6.50
CA GLY A 28 11.18 -3.71 -7.78
C GLY A 28 9.92 -2.87 -7.94
N GLU A 29 8.95 -3.39 -8.67
CA GLU A 29 7.67 -2.69 -8.90
C GLU A 29 6.62 -2.93 -7.80
N TRP A 30 6.85 -3.88 -6.89
CA TRP A 30 5.89 -4.24 -5.84
C TRP A 30 6.32 -3.72 -4.47
N TYR A 31 5.45 -2.97 -3.83
CA TYR A 31 5.60 -2.45 -2.48
C TYR A 31 4.76 -3.27 -1.51
N TYR A 32 5.40 -3.87 -0.51
CA TYR A 32 4.72 -4.67 0.51
C TYR A 32 4.46 -3.82 1.75
N PHE A 33 3.19 -3.68 2.11
CA PHE A 33 2.78 -2.98 3.32
C PHE A 33 2.01 -3.92 4.23
N LYS A 34 2.29 -3.82 5.52
CA LYS A 34 1.46 -4.37 6.56
C LYS A 34 0.43 -3.32 6.93
N VAL A 35 -0.83 -3.62 6.65
CA VAL A 35 -1.95 -2.73 6.92
C VAL A 35 -2.89 -3.35 7.95
N GLN A 36 -3.60 -2.50 8.66
CA GLN A 36 -4.69 -2.90 9.53
C GLN A 36 -5.99 -2.30 9.00
N ASN A 37 -7.01 -3.14 8.90
CA ASN A 37 -8.38 -2.70 8.66
C ASN A 37 -9.20 -3.07 9.89
N PHE A 38 -10.09 -2.18 10.32
CA PHE A 38 -11.03 -2.41 11.41
C PHE A 38 -11.90 -3.68 11.19
N TRP A 39 -12.16 -4.05 9.93
CA TRP A 39 -13.00 -5.20 9.57
C TRP A 39 -12.25 -6.54 9.47
N SER A 40 -10.97 -6.54 9.08
CA SER A 40 -10.20 -7.77 8.81
C SER A 40 -8.99 -7.95 9.72
N GLY A 41 -8.74 -7.02 10.64
CA GLY A 41 -7.54 -7.01 11.46
C GLY A 41 -6.29 -6.64 10.65
N THR A 42 -5.14 -7.12 11.12
CA THR A 42 -3.84 -6.86 10.50
C THR A 42 -3.55 -7.87 9.40
N HIS A 43 -3.29 -7.39 8.19
CA HIS A 43 -2.93 -8.23 7.05
C HIS A 43 -1.91 -7.54 6.14
N THR A 44 -1.27 -8.32 5.30
CA THR A 44 -0.28 -7.81 4.36
C THR A 44 -0.95 -7.55 3.02
N ILE A 45 -0.57 -6.43 2.39
CA ILE A 45 -0.93 -6.11 1.02
C ILE A 45 0.33 -5.84 0.22
N LYS A 46 0.28 -6.14 -1.06
CA LYS A 46 1.28 -5.72 -2.04
C LYS A 46 0.63 -4.71 -2.98
N VAL A 47 1.32 -3.62 -3.24
CA VAL A 47 0.86 -2.54 -4.10
C VAL A 47 1.86 -2.36 -5.23
N LYS A 48 1.39 -2.33 -6.47
CA LYS A 48 2.20 -1.98 -7.62
C LYS A 48 1.63 -0.76 -8.31
N ASP A 49 2.52 0.14 -8.69
CA ASP A 49 2.20 1.27 -9.56
C ASP A 49 2.08 0.75 -11.01
N GLY A 50 0.86 0.69 -11.53
CA GLY A 50 0.57 0.28 -12.90
C GLY A 50 0.22 1.46 -13.80
N LEU A 51 0.27 1.25 -15.12
CA LEU A 51 -0.10 2.26 -16.14
C LEU A 51 -1.53 2.82 -15.99
N PHE A 52 -2.41 2.10 -15.28
CA PHE A 52 -3.81 2.50 -15.02
C PHE A 52 -4.09 2.82 -13.54
N GLY A 53 -3.04 3.01 -12.73
CA GLY A 53 -3.14 3.32 -11.31
C GLY A 53 -2.62 2.21 -10.39
N LEU A 54 -2.90 2.37 -9.10
CA LEU A 54 -2.38 1.51 -8.04
C LEU A 54 -3.12 0.15 -8.02
N THR A 55 -2.38 -0.91 -8.32
CA THR A 55 -2.85 -2.29 -8.18
C THR A 55 -2.58 -2.75 -6.77
N ILE A 56 -3.63 -2.97 -5.97
CA ILE A 56 -3.54 -3.43 -4.58
C ILE A 56 -4.02 -4.88 -4.51
N GLU A 57 -3.17 -5.78 -4.05
CA GLU A 57 -3.51 -7.18 -3.81
C GLU A 57 -3.27 -7.54 -2.35
N LYS A 58 -4.19 -8.30 -1.75
CA LYS A 58 -4.03 -8.89 -0.42
C LYS A 58 -3.23 -10.19 -0.54
N VAL A 59 -2.21 -10.35 0.30
CA VAL A 59 -1.38 -11.57 0.41
C VAL A 59 -1.89 -12.43 1.56
#